data_AF-A0A8D8AY38-F1
#
_entry.id   AF-A0A8D8AY38-F1
#
_cell.length_a   1.000
_cell.length_b   1.000
_cell.length_c   1.000
_cell.angle_alpha   90.00
_cell.angle_beta   90.00
_cell.angle_gamma   90.00
#
_symmetry.space_group_name_H-M   'P 1'
#
loop_
_entity.id
_entity.type
_entity.pdbx_description
1 polymer ?
#
loop_
_entity_poly.entity_id
_entity_poly.type
_entity_poly.pdbx_seq_one_letter_code
_entity_poly.pdbx_strand_id
1 'polypeptide(L)'
;KFMANRKPFNLKKLILLYNVVQVLINLVMFVLAFRLLVKIRASLTCQPVNYSTDPDGMMELNLVYSYYLLKVSDLADTVFFVLRKKQSHVSFLHVYHHAIMVAMTYLGVLFVPGGHIYLLGLWNTLVHAVMYFYYYLASYGSQWAARFKVYLTRMQLVQFVHLGIHFGRPALQAIDCGFPMIWHWIGFGQALLILGMFVDFYIKSYGGGKHKKPA
;
A
#
# COMPACT_ATOMS: atom_id res chain seq x y z
N LYS A 1 -0.07 -26.50 -3.24
CA LYS A 1 -0.39 -27.89 -3.63
C LYS A 1 -0.59 -28.05 -5.14
N PHE A 2 -1.50 -27.32 -5.79
CA PHE A 2 -1.74 -27.41 -7.25
C PHE A 2 -0.48 -27.29 -8.14
N MET A 3 0.41 -26.33 -7.84
CA MET A 3 1.65 -26.14 -8.61
C MET A 3 2.78 -27.12 -8.29
N ALA A 4 2.64 -28.02 -7.32
CA ALA A 4 3.75 -28.85 -6.84
C ALA A 4 4.40 -29.65 -8.00
N ASN A 5 3.57 -30.36 -8.77
CA ASN A 5 4.00 -31.25 -9.85
C ASN A 5 3.93 -30.60 -11.25
N ARG A 6 3.80 -29.26 -11.34
CA ARG A 6 3.70 -28.53 -12.62
C ARG A 6 4.93 -27.67 -12.86
N LYS A 7 5.26 -27.41 -14.13
CA LYS A 7 6.29 -26.42 -14.50
C LYS A 7 5.77 -25.00 -14.21
N PRO A 8 6.64 -24.03 -13.87
CA PRO A 8 6.22 -22.64 -13.67
C PRO A 8 5.64 -22.07 -14.97
N PHE A 9 4.55 -21.31 -14.88
CA PHE A 9 3.93 -20.69 -16.05
C PHE A 9 4.79 -19.54 -16.59
N ASN A 10 4.85 -19.41 -17.92
CA ASN A 10 5.47 -18.24 -18.57
C ASN A 10 4.47 -17.09 -18.66
N LEU A 11 4.41 -16.28 -17.60
CA LEU A 11 3.49 -15.13 -17.48
C LEU A 11 4.20 -13.78 -17.69
N LYS A 12 5.39 -13.74 -18.32
CA LYS A 12 6.22 -12.53 -18.39
C LYS A 12 5.48 -11.34 -19.00
N LYS A 13 4.84 -11.52 -20.17
CA LYS A 13 4.10 -10.45 -20.86
C LYS A 13 2.91 -9.96 -20.03
N LEU A 14 2.18 -10.88 -19.40
CA LEU A 14 1.05 -10.54 -18.54
C LEU A 14 1.48 -9.73 -17.32
N ILE A 15 2.56 -10.13 -16.64
CA ILE A 15 3.10 -9.41 -15.48
C ILE A 15 3.63 -8.03 -15.87
N LEU A 16 4.27 -7.90 -17.04
CA LEU A 16 4.70 -6.59 -17.54
C LEU A 16 3.51 -5.66 -17.76
N LEU A 17 2.47 -6.14 -18.45
CA LEU A 17 1.24 -5.36 -18.68
C LEU A 17 0.57 -5.00 -17.35
N TYR A 18 0.42 -5.96 -16.46
CA TYR A 18 -0.16 -5.76 -15.13
C TYR A 18 0.58 -4.69 -14.33
N ASN A 19 1.92 -4.74 -14.29
CA ASN A 19 2.71 -3.73 -13.58
C ASN A 19 2.54 -2.33 -14.19
N VAL A 20 2.46 -2.20 -15.52
CA VAL A 20 2.20 -0.91 -16.18
C VAL A 20 0.81 -0.38 -15.82
N VAL A 21 -0.22 -1.23 -15.90
CA VAL A 21 -1.59 -0.87 -15.50
C VAL A 21 -1.64 -0.44 -14.04
N GLN A 22 -0.98 -1.16 -13.15
CA GLN A 22 -0.88 -0.82 -11.74
C GLN A 22 -0.20 0.53 -11.52
N VAL A 23 0.90 0.83 -12.21
CA VAL A 23 1.55 2.16 -12.15
C VAL A 23 0.56 3.25 -12.54
N LEU A 24 -0.14 3.09 -13.67
CA LEU A 24 -1.07 4.10 -14.18
C LEU A 24 -2.25 4.32 -13.23
N ILE A 25 -2.89 3.25 -12.75
CA ILE A 25 -4.04 3.36 -11.83
C ILE A 25 -3.60 4.03 -10.52
N ASN A 26 -2.48 3.62 -9.94
CA ASN A 26 -1.97 4.23 -8.70
C ASN A 26 -1.65 5.73 -8.89
N LEU A 27 -1.04 6.12 -10.01
CA LEU A 27 -0.76 7.53 -10.31
C LEU A 27 -2.03 8.35 -10.52
N VAL A 28 -2.99 7.83 -11.29
CA VAL A 28 -4.28 8.50 -11.52
C VAL A 28 -5.01 8.70 -10.19
N MET A 29 -5.07 7.65 -9.37
CA MET A 29 -5.67 7.74 -8.04
C MET A 29 -4.95 8.74 -7.14
N PHE A 30 -3.62 8.75 -7.12
CA PHE A 30 -2.85 9.72 -6.36
C PHE A 30 -3.17 11.16 -6.80
N VAL A 31 -3.20 11.43 -8.11
CA VAL A 31 -3.48 12.76 -8.66
C VAL A 31 -4.90 13.20 -8.34
N LEU A 32 -5.90 12.33 -8.52
CA LEU A 32 -7.28 12.63 -8.16
C LEU A 32 -7.41 12.88 -6.66
N ALA A 33 -6.73 12.06 -5.86
CA ALA A 33 -6.80 12.17 -4.42
C ALA A 33 -6.15 13.47 -3.91
N PHE A 34 -4.99 13.83 -4.47
CA PHE A 34 -4.29 15.07 -4.16
C PHE A 34 -5.11 16.30 -4.58
N ARG A 35 -5.75 16.26 -5.75
CA ARG A 35 -6.62 17.35 -6.23
C ARG A 35 -7.80 17.57 -5.27
N LEU A 36 -8.46 16.50 -4.83
CA LEU A 36 -9.57 16.61 -3.88
C LEU A 36 -9.08 17.15 -2.54
N LEU A 37 -7.94 16.68 -2.03
CA LEU A 37 -7.31 17.17 -0.79
C LEU A 37 -7.12 18.69 -0.81
N VAL A 38 -6.58 19.22 -1.92
CA VAL A 38 -6.39 20.66 -2.11
C VAL A 38 -7.73 21.39 -2.25
N LYS A 39 -8.68 20.82 -3.00
CA LYS A 39 -10.00 21.41 -3.25
C LYS A 39 -10.78 21.63 -1.95
N ILE A 40 -10.85 20.60 -1.10
CA ILE A 40 -11.60 20.66 0.17
C ILE A 40 -10.80 21.32 1.31
N ARG A 41 -9.56 21.76 1.03
CA ARG A 41 -8.62 22.29 2.03
C ARG A 41 -8.50 21.34 3.23
N ALA A 42 -8.31 20.06 2.94
CA ALA A 42 -8.34 19.02 3.96
C ALA A 42 -7.26 19.30 5.01
N SER A 43 -7.63 19.11 6.27
CA SER A 43 -6.71 19.17 7.39
C SER A 43 -5.84 17.92 7.40
N LEU A 44 -4.53 18.11 7.34
CA LEU A 44 -3.57 17.00 7.39
C LEU A 44 -3.37 16.44 8.81
N THR A 45 -3.93 17.11 9.82
CA THR A 45 -3.78 16.74 11.24
C THR A 45 -5.01 16.06 11.82
N CYS A 46 -6.20 16.52 11.45
CA CYS A 46 -7.49 15.99 11.89
C CYS A 46 -8.52 16.25 10.80
N GLN A 47 -8.96 15.20 10.10
CA GLN A 47 -10.00 15.32 9.08
C GLN A 47 -11.22 14.45 9.44
N PRO A 48 -12.40 15.05 9.67
CA PRO A 48 -13.63 14.29 9.86
C PRO A 48 -14.09 13.65 8.56
N VAL A 49 -14.95 12.64 8.66
CA VAL A 49 -15.57 12.01 7.47
C VAL A 49 -16.72 12.90 6.98
N ASN A 50 -16.76 13.19 5.68
CA ASN A 50 -17.92 13.81 5.06
C ASN A 50 -18.93 12.73 4.64
N TYR A 51 -20.03 12.59 5.39
CA TYR A 51 -21.12 11.65 5.09
C TYR A 51 -22.21 12.23 4.17
N SER A 52 -22.07 13.46 3.71
CA SER A 52 -23.08 14.07 2.87
C SER A 52 -22.97 13.60 1.42
N THR A 53 -24.05 13.74 0.66
CA THR A 53 -24.13 13.33 -0.75
C THR A 53 -23.73 14.46 -1.71
N ASP A 54 -23.03 15.47 -1.21
CA ASP A 54 -22.50 16.55 -2.02
C ASP A 54 -21.40 16.03 -2.98
N PRO A 55 -21.08 16.76 -4.06
CA PRO A 55 -20.10 16.30 -5.05
C PRO A 55 -18.73 15.94 -4.47
N ASP A 56 -18.27 16.63 -3.43
CA ASP A 56 -16.97 16.39 -2.80
C ASP A 56 -17.01 15.18 -1.86
N GLY A 57 -18.06 15.05 -1.04
CA GLY A 57 -18.29 13.85 -0.22
C GLY A 57 -18.41 12.57 -1.05
N MET A 58 -19.18 12.63 -2.14
CA MET A 58 -19.31 11.51 -3.07
C MET A 58 -18.00 11.21 -3.82
N MET A 59 -17.21 12.23 -4.16
CA MET A 59 -15.90 12.03 -4.78
C MET A 59 -14.92 11.35 -3.81
N GLU A 60 -14.92 11.75 -2.52
CA GLU A 60 -14.10 11.12 -1.49
C GLU A 60 -14.46 9.64 -1.32
N LEU A 61 -15.75 9.34 -1.16
CA LEU A 61 -16.26 7.96 -1.09
C LEU A 61 -15.83 7.14 -2.31
N ASN A 62 -15.99 7.68 -3.52
CA ASN A 62 -15.62 6.99 -4.76
C ASN A 62 -14.12 6.69 -4.82
N LEU A 63 -13.27 7.59 -4.32
CA LEU A 63 -11.82 7.36 -4.24
C LEU A 63 -11.47 6.28 -3.22
N VAL A 64 -12.09 6.29 -2.04
CA VAL A 64 -11.90 5.27 -1.01
C VAL A 64 -12.38 3.91 -1.49
N TYR A 65 -13.53 3.84 -2.17
CA TYR A 65 -14.04 2.62 -2.79
C TYR A 65 -13.13 2.10 -3.91
N SER A 66 -12.68 3.00 -4.80
CA SER A 66 -11.71 2.64 -5.85
C SER A 66 -10.40 2.11 -5.26
N TYR A 67 -9.99 2.63 -4.10
CA TYR A 67 -8.77 2.21 -3.42
C TYR A 67 -8.93 0.80 -2.83
N TYR A 68 -10.10 0.47 -2.28
CA TYR A 68 -10.45 -0.90 -1.90
C TYR A 68 -10.34 -1.86 -3.10
N LEU A 69 -10.96 -1.52 -4.23
CA LEU A 69 -10.86 -2.34 -5.44
C LEU A 69 -9.42 -2.51 -5.92
N LEU A 70 -8.61 -1.45 -5.83
CA LEU A 70 -7.18 -1.52 -6.11
C LEU A 70 -6.48 -2.52 -5.19
N LYS A 71 -6.75 -2.52 -3.87
CA LYS A 71 -6.16 -3.51 -2.95
C LYS A 71 -6.60 -4.94 -3.26
N VAL A 72 -7.84 -5.14 -3.71
CA VAL A 72 -8.29 -6.45 -4.21
C VAL A 72 -7.49 -6.87 -5.43
N SER A 73 -7.25 -5.94 -6.37
CA SER A 73 -6.44 -6.22 -7.57
C SER A 73 -4.98 -6.58 -7.23
N ASP A 74 -4.42 -5.99 -6.17
CA ASP A 74 -3.06 -6.27 -5.69
C ASP A 74 -2.89 -7.75 -5.25
N LEU A 75 -3.97 -8.47 -4.94
CA LEU A 75 -3.91 -9.91 -4.63
C LEU A 75 -3.40 -10.75 -5.80
N ALA A 76 -3.49 -10.23 -7.03
CA ALA A 76 -2.94 -10.88 -8.22
C ALA A 76 -1.41 -11.09 -8.12
N ASP A 77 -0.69 -10.26 -7.37
CA ASP A 77 0.76 -10.42 -7.13
C ASP A 77 1.07 -11.79 -6.52
N THR A 78 0.28 -12.19 -5.53
CA THR A 78 0.40 -13.49 -4.86
C THR A 78 0.10 -14.63 -5.83
N VAL A 79 -0.91 -14.47 -6.69
CA VAL A 79 -1.25 -15.45 -7.73
C VAL A 79 -0.08 -15.62 -8.69
N PHE A 80 0.52 -14.51 -9.16
CA PHE A 80 1.68 -14.57 -10.05
C PHE A 80 2.89 -15.24 -9.39
N PHE A 81 3.18 -14.98 -8.11
CA PHE A 81 4.26 -15.64 -7.39
C PHE A 81 4.04 -17.15 -7.29
N VAL A 82 2.83 -17.59 -6.96
CA VAL A 82 2.48 -19.02 -6.88
C VAL A 82 2.59 -19.70 -8.25
N LEU A 83 2.00 -19.11 -9.29
CA LEU A 83 2.02 -19.68 -10.65
C LEU A 83 3.43 -19.73 -11.27
N ARG A 84 4.33 -18.83 -10.86
CA ARG A 84 5.74 -18.82 -11.28
C ARG A 84 6.68 -19.60 -10.37
N LYS A 85 6.17 -20.29 -9.33
CA LYS A 85 6.96 -20.99 -8.31
C LYS A 85 7.99 -20.09 -7.61
N LYS A 86 7.66 -18.81 -7.41
CA LYS A 86 8.49 -17.83 -6.70
C LYS A 86 8.11 -17.75 -5.21
N GLN A 87 8.12 -18.90 -4.53
CA GLN A 87 7.62 -19.03 -3.15
C GLN A 87 8.39 -18.18 -2.13
N SER A 88 9.66 -17.87 -2.38
CA SER A 88 10.46 -16.96 -1.55
C SER A 88 9.88 -15.54 -1.47
N HIS A 89 9.04 -15.13 -2.43
CA HIS A 89 8.35 -13.84 -2.43
C HIS A 89 7.03 -13.88 -1.64
N VAL A 90 6.46 -15.07 -1.39
CA VAL A 90 5.23 -15.25 -0.61
C VAL A 90 5.61 -15.36 0.87
N SER A 91 6.15 -14.28 1.42
CA SER A 91 6.54 -14.18 2.82
C SER A 91 5.33 -13.95 3.73
N PHE A 92 5.51 -14.13 5.04
CA PHE A 92 4.49 -13.77 6.04
C PHE A 92 4.09 -12.29 5.92
N LEU A 93 5.08 -11.39 5.82
CA LEU A 93 4.87 -9.96 5.61
C LEU A 93 3.97 -9.69 4.40
N HIS A 94 4.27 -10.32 3.26
CA HIS A 94 3.49 -10.15 2.03
C HIS A 94 2.04 -10.58 2.23
N VAL A 95 1.82 -11.82 2.68
CA VAL A 95 0.47 -12.37 2.81
C VAL A 95 -0.34 -11.62 3.87
N TYR A 96 0.27 -11.34 5.03
CA TYR A 96 -0.38 -10.58 6.10
C TYR A 96 -0.80 -9.20 5.61
N HIS A 97 0.12 -8.45 5.00
CA HIS A 97 -0.13 -7.10 4.50
C HIS A 97 -1.26 -7.08 3.46
N HIS A 98 -1.20 -7.93 2.45
CA HIS A 98 -2.24 -7.94 1.41
C HIS A 98 -3.61 -8.37 1.96
N ALA A 99 -3.66 -9.32 2.90
CA ALA A 99 -4.91 -9.74 3.51
C ALA A 99 -5.52 -8.64 4.39
N ILE A 100 -4.72 -8.03 5.27
CA ILE A 100 -5.22 -6.99 6.19
C ILE A 100 -5.61 -5.72 5.43
N MET A 101 -4.87 -5.35 4.38
CA MET A 101 -5.21 -4.17 3.56
C MET A 101 -6.57 -4.33 2.88
N VAL A 102 -6.88 -5.50 2.32
CA VAL A 102 -8.20 -5.76 1.72
C VAL A 102 -9.30 -5.73 2.78
N ALA A 103 -9.10 -6.38 3.92
CA ALA A 103 -10.09 -6.42 4.98
C ALA A 103 -10.36 -5.03 5.58
N MET A 104 -9.31 -4.28 5.91
CA MET A 104 -9.42 -2.97 6.54
C MET A 104 -9.94 -1.89 5.59
N THR A 105 -9.57 -1.94 4.31
CA THR A 105 -10.12 -0.98 3.32
C THR A 105 -11.59 -1.26 3.03
N TYR A 106 -12.03 -2.53 3.03
CA TYR A 106 -13.44 -2.87 2.95
C TYR A 106 -14.24 -2.31 4.13
N LEU A 107 -13.76 -2.51 5.36
CA LEU A 107 -14.40 -1.94 6.55
C LEU A 107 -14.34 -0.40 6.54
N GLY A 108 -13.25 0.18 6.01
CA GLY A 108 -13.11 1.62 5.83
C GLY A 108 -14.20 2.19 4.92
N VAL A 109 -14.46 1.57 3.77
CA VAL A 109 -15.57 1.96 2.88
C VAL A 109 -16.92 1.92 3.60
N LEU A 110 -17.17 0.89 4.43
CA LEU A 110 -18.46 0.72 5.09
C LEU A 110 -18.70 1.73 6.22
N PHE A 111 -17.68 2.05 7.01
CA PHE A 111 -17.86 2.76 8.27
C PHE A 111 -17.24 4.15 8.30
N VAL A 112 -16.17 4.39 7.53
CA VAL A 112 -15.42 5.65 7.53
C VAL A 112 -14.91 5.98 6.12
N PRO A 113 -15.80 6.20 5.13
CA PRO A 113 -15.44 6.32 3.71
C PRO A 113 -14.75 7.66 3.33
N GLY A 114 -13.79 8.10 4.12
CA GLY A 114 -13.08 9.36 3.94
C GLY A 114 -12.42 9.85 5.21
N GLY A 115 -12.14 11.13 5.28
CA GLY A 115 -11.62 11.79 6.46
C GLY A 115 -10.18 11.36 6.78
N HIS A 116 -9.92 11.04 8.04
CA HIS A 116 -8.55 10.81 8.52
C HIS A 116 -7.83 9.65 7.82
N ILE A 117 -8.55 8.63 7.35
CA ILE A 117 -7.96 7.50 6.62
C ILE A 117 -7.52 7.86 5.20
N TYR A 118 -7.97 9.00 4.67
CA TYR A 118 -7.72 9.40 3.30
C TYR A 118 -6.23 9.55 2.98
N LEU A 119 -5.44 10.08 3.93
CA LEU A 119 -3.98 10.21 3.78
C LEU A 119 -3.25 8.87 3.65
N LEU A 120 -3.81 7.79 4.20
CA LEU A 120 -3.27 6.45 3.99
C LEU A 120 -3.35 6.07 2.52
N GLY A 121 -4.53 6.24 1.89
CA GLY A 121 -4.71 5.95 0.47
C GLY A 121 -3.86 6.84 -0.42
N LEU A 122 -3.76 8.13 -0.10
CA LEU A 122 -2.93 9.10 -0.83
C LEU A 122 -1.46 8.67 -0.86
N TRP A 123 -0.84 8.45 0.30
CA TRP A 123 0.57 8.08 0.32
C TRP A 123 0.83 6.66 -0.19
N ASN A 124 -0.07 5.72 0.10
CA ASN A 124 0.06 4.34 -0.40
C ASN A 124 0.06 4.30 -1.93
N THR A 125 -0.86 5.02 -2.59
CA THR A 125 -0.94 5.03 -4.06
C THR A 125 0.32 5.63 -4.69
N LEU A 126 0.89 6.69 -4.13
CA LEU A 126 2.18 7.23 -4.60
C LEU A 126 3.31 6.20 -4.50
N VAL A 127 3.46 5.57 -3.34
CA VAL A 127 4.53 4.59 -3.11
C VAL A 127 4.30 3.32 -3.92
N HIS A 128 3.06 2.87 -4.10
CA HIS A 128 2.72 1.74 -4.95
C HIS A 128 2.99 2.03 -6.43
N ALA A 129 2.76 3.25 -6.92
CA ALA A 129 3.17 3.63 -8.28
C ALA A 129 4.68 3.44 -8.47
N VAL A 130 5.50 3.88 -7.51
CA VAL A 130 6.96 3.69 -7.54
C VAL A 130 7.34 2.20 -7.42
N MET A 131 6.65 1.46 -6.55
CA MET A 131 6.88 0.01 -6.34
C MET A 131 6.58 -0.80 -7.61
N TYR A 132 5.43 -0.59 -8.24
CA TYR A 132 5.05 -1.31 -9.45
C TYR A 132 5.92 -0.90 -10.64
N PHE A 133 6.39 0.34 -10.69
CA PHE A 133 7.39 0.76 -11.68
C PHE A 133 8.71 0.01 -11.47
N TYR A 134 9.16 -0.17 -10.23
CA TYR A 134 10.29 -1.03 -9.92
C TYR A 134 10.04 -2.49 -10.33
N TYR A 135 8.86 -3.06 -10.09
CA TYR A 135 8.52 -4.43 -10.51
C TYR A 135 8.48 -4.58 -12.03
N TYR A 136 8.03 -3.56 -12.76
CA TYR A 136 8.13 -3.50 -14.21
C TYR A 136 9.59 -3.55 -14.67
N LEU A 137 10.44 -2.67 -14.14
CA LEU A 137 11.87 -2.64 -14.48
C LEU A 137 12.58 -3.96 -14.16
N ALA A 138 12.29 -4.54 -12.99
CA ALA A 138 12.83 -5.83 -12.57
C ALA A 138 12.38 -6.97 -13.51
N SER A 139 11.11 -6.97 -13.92
CA SER A 139 10.56 -7.98 -14.84
C SER A 139 11.07 -7.81 -16.28
N TYR A 140 11.41 -6.58 -16.68
CA TYR A 140 12.03 -6.27 -17.97
C TYR A 140 13.49 -6.72 -18.03
N GLY A 141 14.18 -6.78 -16.89
CA GLY A 141 15.60 -7.14 -16.79
C GLY A 141 16.53 -5.93 -16.74
N SER A 142 16.01 -4.76 -16.36
CA SER A 142 16.78 -3.52 -16.29
C SER A 142 17.72 -3.50 -15.08
N GLN A 143 18.99 -3.18 -15.29
CA GLN A 143 20.00 -3.02 -14.23
C GLN A 143 19.64 -1.89 -13.25
N TRP A 144 18.81 -0.93 -13.67
CA TRP A 144 18.32 0.16 -12.84
C TRP A 144 17.51 -0.35 -11.64
N ALA A 145 16.77 -1.45 -11.77
CA ALA A 145 15.97 -2.00 -10.68
C ALA A 145 16.82 -2.26 -9.43
N ALA A 146 17.98 -2.91 -9.58
CA ALA A 146 18.87 -3.21 -8.47
C ALA A 146 19.32 -1.95 -7.70
N ARG A 147 19.56 -0.84 -8.41
CA ARG A 147 19.97 0.44 -7.82
C ARG A 147 18.85 1.08 -7.00
N PHE A 148 17.61 1.01 -7.49
CA PHE A 148 16.46 1.65 -6.84
C PHE A 148 15.87 0.84 -5.67
N LYS A 149 16.19 -0.46 -5.56
CA LYS A 149 15.60 -1.37 -4.56
C LYS A 149 15.72 -0.85 -3.11
N VAL A 150 16.87 -0.31 -2.73
CA VAL A 150 17.08 0.21 -1.36
C VAL A 150 16.29 1.49 -1.12
N TYR A 151 16.22 2.39 -2.11
CA TYR A 151 15.47 3.64 -2.01
C TYR A 151 13.96 3.40 -1.94
N LEU A 152 13.46 2.40 -2.67
CA LEU A 152 12.07 1.96 -2.58
C LEU A 152 11.73 1.53 -1.14
N THR A 153 12.56 0.66 -0.55
CA THR A 153 12.33 0.20 0.83
C THR A 153 12.37 1.37 1.83
N ARG A 154 13.28 2.33 1.64
CA ARG A 154 13.34 3.55 2.48
C ARG A 154 12.09 4.41 2.33
N MET A 155 11.56 4.55 1.12
CA MET A 155 10.32 5.29 0.87
C MET A 155 9.12 4.64 1.59
N GLN A 156 9.03 3.30 1.56
CA GLN A 156 8.00 2.55 2.29
C GLN A 156 8.13 2.74 3.81
N LEU A 157 9.35 2.70 4.35
CA LEU A 157 9.59 2.98 5.78
C LEU A 157 9.15 4.39 6.17
N VAL A 158 9.51 5.41 5.38
CA VAL A 158 9.09 6.80 5.61
C VAL A 158 7.57 6.93 5.59
N GLN A 159 6.89 6.26 4.65
CA GLN A 159 5.42 6.20 4.61
C GLN A 159 4.85 5.64 5.92
N PHE A 160 5.35 4.51 6.41
CA PHE A 160 4.80 3.90 7.63
C PHE A 160 5.10 4.72 8.89
N VAL A 161 6.26 5.38 8.98
CA VAL A 161 6.55 6.32 10.07
C VAL A 161 5.58 7.50 10.04
N HIS A 162 5.36 8.10 8.88
CA HIS A 162 4.40 9.18 8.73
C HIS A 162 2.99 8.75 9.12
N LEU A 163 2.52 7.59 8.63
CA LEU A 163 1.19 7.06 8.99
C LEU A 163 1.10 6.71 10.48
N GLY A 164 2.16 6.21 11.08
CA GLY A 164 2.24 5.96 12.52
C GLY A 164 2.04 7.25 13.32
N ILE A 165 2.67 8.36 12.91
CA ILE A 165 2.46 9.67 13.55
C ILE A 165 1.03 10.18 13.29
N HIS A 166 0.54 10.06 12.05
CA HIS A 166 -0.77 10.54 11.63
C HIS A 166 -1.92 9.90 12.42
N PHE A 167 -1.92 8.58 12.60
CA PHE A 167 -2.93 7.88 13.40
C PHE A 167 -2.61 7.89 14.90
N GLY A 168 -1.32 7.88 15.27
CA GLY A 168 -0.88 7.81 16.65
C GLY A 168 -1.13 9.09 17.45
N ARG A 169 -1.03 10.28 16.83
CA ARG A 169 -1.25 11.55 17.53
C ARG A 169 -2.65 11.66 18.12
N PRO A 170 -3.75 11.50 17.35
CA PRO A 170 -5.09 11.51 17.94
C PRO A 170 -5.32 10.36 18.93
N ALA A 171 -4.82 9.15 18.64
CA ALA A 171 -4.99 7.99 19.50
C ALA A 171 -4.35 8.16 20.89
N LEU A 172 -3.11 8.64 20.95
CA LEU A 172 -2.33 8.75 22.19
C LEU A 172 -2.66 10.01 22.99
N GLN A 173 -3.05 11.09 22.31
CA GLN A 173 -3.33 12.38 22.94
C GLN A 173 -4.84 12.61 23.18
N ALA A 174 -5.68 11.62 22.85
CA ALA A 174 -7.13 11.71 22.95
C ALA A 174 -7.73 12.96 22.27
N ILE A 175 -7.17 13.34 21.11
CA ILE A 175 -7.65 14.50 20.34
C ILE A 175 -8.94 14.11 19.62
N ASP A 176 -10.00 14.88 19.83
CA ASP A 176 -11.24 14.73 19.06
C ASP A 176 -11.09 15.39 17.69
N CYS A 177 -10.94 14.58 16.65
CA CYS A 177 -10.86 15.01 15.25
C CYS A 177 -12.21 14.93 14.51
N GLY A 178 -13.33 14.62 15.20
CA GLY A 178 -14.59 14.26 14.52
C GLY A 178 -14.48 12.97 13.68
N PHE A 179 -13.48 12.14 13.99
CA PHE A 179 -13.23 10.84 13.37
C PHE A 179 -13.17 9.78 14.48
N PRO A 180 -13.81 8.61 14.34
CA PRO A 180 -14.02 7.73 15.49
C PRO A 180 -12.71 7.17 16.05
N MET A 181 -12.52 7.31 17.37
CA MET A 181 -11.25 7.03 18.06
C MET A 181 -10.71 5.61 17.84
N ILE A 182 -11.60 4.62 17.74
CA ILE A 182 -11.23 3.22 17.51
C ILE A 182 -10.41 3.05 16.21
N TRP A 183 -10.72 3.82 15.17
CA TRP A 183 -10.02 3.76 13.90
C TRP A 183 -8.61 4.37 13.96
N HIS A 184 -8.39 5.36 14.83
CA HIS A 184 -7.04 5.85 15.13
C HIS A 184 -6.18 4.78 15.78
N TRP A 185 -6.72 4.06 16.77
CA TRP A 185 -6.01 2.96 17.44
C TRP A 185 -5.68 1.81 16.47
N ILE A 186 -6.64 1.41 15.63
CA ILE A 186 -6.41 0.37 14.63
C ILE A 186 -5.35 0.82 13.63
N GLY A 187 -5.46 2.03 13.07
CA GLY A 187 -4.50 2.59 12.13
C GLY A 187 -3.08 2.69 12.72
N PHE A 188 -2.96 3.14 13.96
CA PHE A 188 -1.69 3.24 14.68
C PHE A 188 -1.07 1.86 14.94
N GLY A 189 -1.85 0.91 15.45
CA GLY A 189 -1.39 -0.45 15.70
C GLY A 189 -0.90 -1.15 14.42
N GLN A 190 -1.66 -1.00 13.33
CA GLN A 190 -1.26 -1.54 12.02
C GLN A 190 -0.01 -0.88 11.47
N ALA A 191 0.13 0.45 11.59
CA ALA A 191 1.32 1.16 11.15
C ALA A 191 2.58 0.67 11.89
N LEU A 192 2.51 0.46 13.21
CA LEU A 192 3.63 -0.06 14.00
C LEU A 192 3.99 -1.50 13.63
N LEU A 193 2.99 -2.36 13.46
CA LEU A 193 3.20 -3.77 13.13
C LEU A 193 3.84 -3.93 11.74
N ILE A 194 3.32 -3.21 10.73
CA ILE A 194 3.90 -3.23 9.38
C ILE A 194 5.29 -2.59 9.37
N LEU A 195 5.49 -1.47 10.08
CA LEU A 195 6.80 -0.84 10.22
C LEU A 195 7.82 -1.81 10.82
N GLY A 196 7.47 -2.52 11.89
CA GLY A 196 8.33 -3.52 12.52
C GLY A 196 8.75 -4.62 11.54
N MET A 197 7.81 -5.16 10.76
CA MET A 197 8.14 -6.17 9.75
C MET A 197 8.99 -5.62 8.59
N PHE A 198 8.78 -4.37 8.16
CA PHE A 198 9.61 -3.74 7.13
C PHE A 198 11.02 -3.40 7.64
N VAL A 199 11.16 -3.03 8.91
CA VAL A 199 12.47 -2.82 9.56
C VAL A 199 13.22 -4.14 9.66
N ASP A 200 12.56 -5.22 10.08
CA ASP A 200 13.14 -6.57 10.09
C ASP A 200 13.59 -7.01 8.69
N PHE A 201 12.74 -6.81 7.68
CA PHE A 201 13.09 -7.04 6.27
C PHE A 201 14.30 -6.21 5.83
N TYR A 202 14.34 -4.92 6.19
CA TYR A 202 15.43 -4.02 5.83
C TYR A 202 16.75 -4.45 6.47
N ILE A 203 16.76 -4.76 7.77
CA ILE A 203 17.97 -5.22 8.47
C ILE A 203 18.46 -6.55 7.88
N LYS A 204 17.56 -7.52 7.66
CA LYS A 204 17.93 -8.81 7.07
C LYS A 204 18.44 -8.69 5.63
N SER A 205 17.91 -7.75 4.85
CA SER A 205 18.26 -7.57 3.44
C SER A 205 19.48 -6.67 3.21
N TYR A 206 19.75 -5.72 4.12
CA TYR A 206 20.75 -4.66 3.92
C TYR A 206 21.71 -4.44 5.10
N GLY A 207 21.35 -4.84 6.32
CA GLY A 207 22.13 -4.60 7.54
C GLY A 207 23.23 -5.63 7.82
N GLY A 208 23.23 -6.77 7.14
CA GLY A 208 24.28 -7.78 7.27
C GLY A 208 25.40 -7.57 6.27
N GLY A 209 26.61 -7.28 6.74
CA GLY A 209 27.87 -7.21 5.98
C GLY A 209 28.34 -8.55 5.39
N LYS A 210 27.45 -9.35 4.80
CA LYS A 210 27.79 -10.45 3.90
C LYS A 210 26.84 -10.39 2.71
N HIS A 211 27.40 -9.96 1.58
CA HIS A 211 26.87 -10.18 0.24
C HIS A 211 26.39 -11.63 0.08
N LYS A 212 25.12 -11.91 0.40
CA LYS A 212 24.40 -13.00 -0.24
C LYS A 212 23.79 -12.41 -1.49
N LYS A 213 24.44 -12.67 -2.63
CA LYS A 213 23.83 -12.45 -3.96
C LYS A 213 22.44 -13.11 -3.93
N PRO A 214 21.35 -12.40 -4.21
CA PRO A 214 20.07 -13.05 -4.39
C PRO A 214 20.12 -13.88 -5.69
N ALA A 215 19.73 -15.15 -5.58
CA ALA A 215 19.47 -16.05 -6.69
C ALA A 215 18.21 -15.64 -7.49
#